data_AF-A0A7C9MXL6-F1
#
_entry.id   AF-A0A7C9MXL6-F1
#
_cell.length_a   1.000
_cell.length_b   1.000
_cell.length_c   1.000
_cell.angle_alpha   90.00
_cell.angle_beta   90.00
_cell.angle_gamma   90.00
#
_symmetry.space_group_name_H-M   'P 1'
#
loop_
_entity.id
_entity.type
_entity.pdbx_description
1 polymer ?
#
loop_
_entity_poly.entity_id
_entity_poly.type
_entity_poly.pdbx_seq_one_letter_code
_entity_poly.pdbx_strand_id
1 'polypeptide(L)'
;MYEIYLNDELVGRSDWPPVAQAAWDRAARDRDSAQHGGEAALWKDGQKIASVQPRTGAGHPWPDQATEIVGLRDLAAAIMQLSRIAGADARVVAEKLTEMGMPTNPARLKSIAATESGRRTATTPAELVSLCYAAIGALKRPA
;
A
#
# COMPACT_ATOMS: atom_id res chain seq x y z
N MET A 1 3.39 10.28 15.39
CA MET A 1 4.03 10.90 14.20
C MET A 1 5.30 10.14 13.89
N TYR A 2 5.51 9.75 12.63
CA TYR A 2 6.75 9.11 12.17
C TYR A 2 7.66 10.10 11.46
N GLU A 3 8.96 9.93 11.65
CA GLU A 3 10.02 10.68 10.97
C GLU A 3 11.09 9.69 10.47
N ILE A 4 11.40 9.75 9.18
CA ILE A 4 12.35 8.86 8.50
C ILE A 4 13.54 9.70 8.08
N TYR A 5 14.72 9.29 8.49
CA TYR A 5 15.98 9.93 8.15
C TYR A 5 16.85 9.02 7.28
N LEU A 6 17.60 9.62 6.36
CA LEU A 6 18.67 8.99 5.59
C LEU A 6 19.92 9.86 5.74
N ASN A 7 20.99 9.32 6.34
CA ASN A 7 22.24 10.05 6.60
C ASN A 7 21.99 11.40 7.33
N ASP A 8 21.20 11.35 8.40
CA ASP A 8 20.76 12.51 9.20
C ASP A 8 19.87 13.54 8.47
N GLU A 9 19.54 13.32 7.19
CA GLU A 9 18.57 14.14 6.44
C GLU A 9 17.15 13.59 6.61
N LEU A 10 16.19 14.45 6.95
CA LEU A 10 14.78 14.08 7.04
C LEU A 10 14.19 13.87 5.64
N VAL A 11 13.86 12.63 5.29
CA VAL A 11 13.32 12.25 3.97
C VAL A 11 11.84 11.87 3.99
N GLY A 12 11.24 11.74 5.18
CA GLY A 12 9.82 11.46 5.33
C GLY A 12 9.27 11.87 6.69
N ARG A 13 8.09 12.48 6.71
CA ARG A 13 7.35 12.80 7.93
C ARG A 13 5.86 12.58 7.71
N SER A 14 5.25 11.72 8.51
CA SER A 14 3.82 11.43 8.39
C SER A 14 3.26 10.78 9.65
N ASP A 15 2.03 11.09 9.99
CA ASP A 15 1.22 10.37 10.97
C ASP A 15 0.45 9.20 10.36
N TRP A 16 0.45 9.06 9.04
CA TRP A 16 -0.26 8.02 8.32
C TRP A 16 0.68 6.84 7.99
N PRO A 17 0.42 5.63 8.54
CA PRO A 17 1.32 4.49 8.42
C PRO A 17 1.74 4.10 6.99
N PRO A 18 0.85 4.09 5.97
CA PRO A 18 1.26 3.77 4.60
C PRO A 18 2.32 4.69 4.03
N VAL A 19 2.23 5.99 4.29
CA VAL A 19 3.23 6.96 3.82
C VAL A 19 4.54 6.78 4.59
N ALA A 20 4.47 6.58 5.91
CA ALA A 20 5.65 6.32 6.73
C ALA A 20 6.37 5.02 6.31
N GLN A 21 5.63 3.93 6.09
CA GLN A 21 6.15 2.66 5.61
C GLN A 21 6.80 2.79 4.22
N ALA A 22 6.18 3.53 3.30
CA ALA A 22 6.75 3.78 1.98
C ALA A 22 8.03 4.63 2.03
N ALA A 23 8.08 5.63 2.91
CA ALA A 23 9.29 6.44 3.13
C ALA A 23 10.43 5.59 3.71
N TRP A 24 10.13 4.74 4.69
CA TRP A 24 11.09 3.80 5.27
C TRP A 24 11.62 2.82 4.21
N ASP A 25 10.74 2.17 3.45
CA ASP A 25 11.14 1.22 2.40
C ASP A 25 12.10 1.87 1.38
N ARG A 26 11.86 3.13 0.99
CA ARG A 26 12.74 3.89 0.10
C ARG A 26 14.10 4.21 0.75
N ALA A 27 14.11 4.75 1.97
CA ALA A 27 15.35 5.08 2.67
C ALA A 27 16.21 3.84 2.94
N ALA A 28 15.56 2.76 3.40
CA ALA A 28 16.18 1.49 3.72
C ALA A 28 16.76 0.75 2.51
N ARG A 29 16.38 1.14 1.28
CA ARG A 29 16.94 0.57 0.04
C ARG A 29 17.74 1.55 -0.81
N ASP A 30 18.08 2.71 -0.25
CA ASP A 30 18.84 3.73 -0.96
C ASP A 30 20.20 3.17 -1.40
N ARG A 31 20.46 3.24 -2.70
CA ARG A 31 21.63 2.59 -3.32
C ARG A 31 22.92 3.29 -2.91
N ASP A 32 22.93 4.61 -2.92
CA ASP A 32 24.14 5.39 -2.67
C ASP A 32 24.59 5.22 -1.22
N SER A 33 23.65 5.35 -0.28
CA SER A 33 23.88 5.10 1.14
C SER A 33 24.29 3.66 1.40
N ALA A 34 23.71 2.67 0.71
CA ALA A 34 24.13 1.28 0.84
C ALA A 34 25.60 1.06 0.45
N GLN A 35 26.11 1.78 -0.56
CA GLN A 35 27.48 1.65 -1.07
C GLN A 35 28.51 2.40 -0.21
N HIS A 36 28.11 3.48 0.44
CA HIS A 36 29.01 4.37 1.20
C HIS A 36 28.88 4.23 2.73
N GLY A 37 28.15 3.23 3.22
CA GLY A 37 28.02 2.98 4.66
C GLY A 37 27.05 3.93 5.38
N GLY A 38 26.04 4.43 4.66
CA GLY A 38 25.01 5.32 5.19
C GLY A 38 24.06 4.64 6.18
N GLU A 39 23.17 5.45 6.76
CA GLU A 39 22.21 5.04 7.79
C GLU A 39 20.79 5.47 7.42
N ALA A 40 19.84 4.56 7.51
CA ALA A 40 18.41 4.89 7.54
C ALA A 40 17.88 4.71 8.96
N ALA A 41 17.22 5.75 9.49
CA ALA A 41 16.68 5.76 10.85
C ALA A 41 15.19 6.06 10.85
N LEU A 42 14.43 5.32 11.67
CA LEU A 42 13.02 5.60 11.96
C LEU A 42 12.89 6.17 13.36
N TRP A 43 12.18 7.28 13.46
CA TRP A 43 11.71 7.87 14.71
C TRP A 43 10.19 7.86 14.76
N LYS A 44 9.65 7.70 15.96
CA LYS A 44 8.22 7.81 16.26
C LYS A 44 8.06 8.63 17.53
N ASP A 45 7.35 9.74 17.42
CA ASP A 45 7.04 10.62 18.56
C ASP A 45 8.30 11.04 19.35
N GLY A 46 9.38 11.37 18.64
CA GLY A 46 10.65 11.79 19.23
C GLY A 46 11.54 10.65 19.75
N GLN A 47 11.14 9.38 19.59
CA GLN A 47 11.93 8.21 19.97
C GLN A 47 12.47 7.49 18.73
N LYS A 48 13.78 7.21 18.69
CA LYS A 48 14.39 6.37 17.65
C LYS A 48 13.90 4.93 17.84
N ILE A 49 13.16 4.43 16.86
CA ILE A 49 12.60 3.07 16.84
C ILE A 49 13.59 2.08 16.22
N ALA A 50 14.27 2.50 15.15
CA ALA A 50 15.23 1.64 14.45
C ALA A 50 16.30 2.44 13.73
N SER A 51 17.43 1.77 13.49
CA SER A 51 18.51 2.22 12.62
C SER A 51 19.02 1.03 11.83
N VAL A 52 19.20 1.19 10.52
CA VAL A 52 19.73 0.15 9.65
C VAL A 52 20.68 0.75 8.62
N GLN A 53 21.68 -0.02 8.21
CA GLN A 53 22.42 0.28 7.00
C GLN A 53 21.53 -0.07 5.78
N PRO A 54 21.30 0.86 4.84
CA PRO A 54 20.52 0.57 3.63
C PRO A 54 21.10 -0.58 2.81
N ARG A 55 20.25 -1.28 2.06
CA ARG A 55 20.64 -2.40 1.17
C ARG A 55 20.22 -2.10 -0.26
N THR A 56 21.07 -2.41 -1.24
CA THR A 56 20.68 -2.22 -2.65
C THR A 56 19.55 -3.19 -3.03
N GLY A 57 18.46 -2.66 -3.59
CA GLY A 57 17.40 -3.44 -4.26
C GLY A 57 16.41 -4.16 -3.34
N ALA A 58 16.75 -4.39 -2.07
CA ALA A 58 15.85 -4.96 -1.06
C ALA A 58 15.76 -4.00 0.13
N GLY A 59 14.55 -3.53 0.44
CA GLY A 59 14.30 -2.75 1.65
C GLY A 59 14.46 -3.57 2.92
N HIS A 60 14.40 -2.88 4.06
CA HIS A 60 14.29 -3.52 5.37
C HIS A 60 12.80 -3.65 5.76
N PRO A 61 12.42 -4.68 6.53
CA PRO A 61 11.07 -4.79 7.03
C PRO A 61 10.70 -3.54 7.84
N TRP A 62 9.41 -3.23 7.88
CA TRP A 62 8.89 -2.16 8.73
C TRP A 62 9.21 -2.47 10.21
N PRO A 63 9.88 -1.56 10.94
CA PRO A 63 10.41 -1.88 12.27
C PRO A 63 9.40 -1.70 13.40
N ASP A 64 8.36 -0.87 13.24
CA ASP A 64 7.36 -0.65 14.29
C ASP A 64 6.31 -1.76 14.31
N GLN A 65 6.52 -2.75 15.19
CA GLN A 65 5.67 -3.92 15.37
C GLN A 65 4.27 -3.61 15.92
N ALA A 66 4.05 -2.43 16.51
CA ALA A 66 2.75 -2.03 17.01
C ALA A 66 1.80 -1.58 15.88
N THR A 67 2.33 -1.41 14.67
CA THR A 67 1.59 -0.89 13.52
C THR A 67 1.49 -1.97 12.46
N GLU A 68 0.27 -2.22 11.98
CA GLU A 68 0.03 -3.20 10.92
C GLU A 68 0.76 -2.80 9.62
N ILE A 69 1.39 -3.77 8.98
CA ILE A 69 2.08 -3.57 7.71
C ILE A 69 1.04 -3.46 6.60
N VAL A 70 1.20 -2.45 5.75
CA VAL A 70 0.32 -2.24 4.59
C VAL A 70 0.37 -3.47 3.68
N GLY A 71 -0.80 -4.02 3.38
CA GLY A 71 -0.97 -5.22 2.59
C GLY A 71 -1.79 -5.00 1.32
N LEU A 72 -1.98 -6.09 0.59
CA LEU A 72 -2.79 -6.16 -0.63
C LEU A 72 -4.24 -5.71 -0.39
N ARG A 73 -4.77 -5.93 0.82
CA ARG A 73 -6.11 -5.52 1.21
C ARG A 73 -6.28 -4.01 1.26
N ASP A 74 -5.30 -3.30 1.81
CA ASP A 74 -5.31 -1.84 1.89
C ASP A 74 -5.32 -1.23 0.48
N LEU A 75 -4.59 -1.85 -0.44
CA LEU A 75 -4.64 -1.50 -1.85
C LEU A 75 -6.02 -1.77 -2.46
N ALA A 76 -6.65 -2.92 -2.17
CA ALA A 76 -8.02 -3.19 -2.61
C ALA A 76 -9.03 -2.14 -2.10
N ALA A 77 -8.93 -1.79 -0.81
CA ALA A 77 -9.76 -0.78 -0.18
C ALA A 77 -9.57 0.59 -0.84
N ALA A 78 -8.31 0.98 -1.11
CA ALA A 78 -7.98 2.22 -1.80
C ALA A 78 -8.54 2.27 -3.24
N ILE A 79 -8.41 1.17 -4.00
CA ILE A 79 -8.98 1.06 -5.35
C ILE A 79 -10.50 1.24 -5.30
N MET A 80 -11.19 0.50 -4.42
CA MET A 80 -12.64 0.57 -4.29
C MET A 80 -13.14 1.93 -3.82
N GLN A 81 -12.38 2.61 -2.95
CA GLN A 81 -12.66 3.99 -2.54
C GLN A 81 -12.50 4.97 -3.71
N LEU A 82 -11.41 4.84 -4.47
CA LEU A 82 -11.15 5.68 -5.65
C LEU A 82 -12.25 5.50 -6.71
N SER A 83 -12.63 4.25 -7.03
CA SER A 83 -13.72 3.97 -7.97
C SER A 83 -15.02 4.63 -7.54
N ARG A 84 -15.37 4.53 -6.26
CA ARG A 84 -16.59 5.11 -5.70
C ARG A 84 -16.61 6.62 -5.82
N ILE A 85 -15.49 7.29 -5.48
CA ILE A 85 -15.35 8.74 -5.61
C ILE A 85 -15.56 9.17 -7.07
N ALA A 86 -15.06 8.37 -8.01
CA ALA A 86 -15.19 8.62 -9.44
C ALA A 86 -16.53 8.13 -10.05
N GLY A 87 -17.48 7.69 -9.22
CA GLY A 87 -18.85 7.34 -9.64
C GLY A 87 -19.08 5.88 -10.05
N ALA A 88 -18.07 5.01 -9.90
CA ALA A 88 -18.19 3.57 -10.11
C ALA A 88 -18.31 2.83 -8.77
N ASP A 89 -19.50 2.35 -8.46
CA ASP A 89 -19.73 1.56 -7.25
C ASP A 89 -19.26 0.09 -7.41
N ALA A 90 -19.38 -0.69 -6.34
CA ALA A 90 -18.96 -2.10 -6.35
C ALA A 90 -19.75 -2.99 -7.33
N ARG A 91 -20.94 -2.58 -7.77
CA ARG A 91 -21.70 -3.31 -8.79
C ARG A 91 -21.05 -3.13 -10.16
N VAL A 92 -20.78 -1.89 -10.54
CA VAL A 92 -20.15 -1.59 -11.84
C VAL A 92 -18.77 -2.23 -11.95
N VAL A 93 -17.96 -2.15 -10.89
CA VAL A 93 -16.62 -2.78 -10.88
C VAL A 93 -16.71 -4.31 -10.97
N ALA A 94 -17.68 -4.93 -10.29
CA ALA A 94 -17.89 -6.37 -10.36
C ALA A 94 -18.34 -6.84 -11.76
N GLU A 95 -19.21 -6.08 -12.41
CA GLU A 95 -19.63 -6.32 -13.79
C GLU A 95 -18.41 -6.27 -14.72
N LYS A 96 -17.55 -5.25 -14.61
CA LYS A 96 -16.34 -5.13 -15.42
C LYS A 96 -15.34 -6.28 -15.22
N LEU A 97 -15.13 -6.71 -13.97
CA LEU A 97 -14.30 -7.88 -13.70
C LEU A 97 -14.86 -9.15 -14.34
N THR A 98 -16.19 -9.32 -14.30
CA THR A 98 -16.87 -10.46 -14.92
C THR A 98 -16.73 -10.42 -16.44
N GLU A 99 -16.89 -9.25 -17.07
CA GLU A 99 -16.66 -9.03 -18.51
C GLU A 99 -15.21 -9.33 -18.91
N MET A 100 -14.24 -9.10 -18.01
CA MET A 100 -12.82 -9.43 -18.20
C MET A 100 -12.50 -10.93 -17.99
N GLY A 101 -13.51 -11.77 -17.74
CA GLY A 101 -13.33 -13.21 -17.55
C GLY A 101 -12.99 -13.62 -16.11
N MET A 102 -13.16 -12.73 -15.14
CA MET A 102 -13.01 -13.03 -13.71
C MET A 102 -14.38 -12.93 -13.01
N PRO A 103 -15.15 -14.04 -12.92
CA PRO A 103 -16.45 -14.04 -12.26
C PRO A 103 -16.34 -13.51 -10.83
N THR A 104 -17.03 -12.42 -10.54
CA THR A 104 -17.01 -11.79 -9.23
C THR A 104 -18.39 -11.22 -8.89
N ASN A 105 -18.56 -10.74 -7.66
CA ASN A 105 -19.77 -10.07 -7.25
C ASN A 105 -19.47 -8.94 -6.24
N PRO A 106 -20.42 -8.01 -6.01
CA PRO A 106 -20.19 -6.88 -5.12
C PRO A 106 -19.87 -7.28 -3.68
N ALA A 107 -20.41 -8.41 -3.20
CA ALA A 107 -20.14 -8.91 -1.86
C ALA A 107 -18.68 -9.38 -1.71
N ARG A 108 -18.14 -10.06 -2.73
CA ARG A 108 -16.71 -10.44 -2.79
C ARG A 108 -15.82 -9.21 -2.76
N LEU A 109 -16.12 -8.18 -3.55
CA LEU A 109 -15.36 -6.92 -3.55
C LEU A 109 -15.38 -6.21 -2.20
N LYS A 110 -16.54 -6.20 -1.52
CA LYS A 110 -16.64 -5.67 -0.15
C LYS A 110 -15.82 -6.46 0.86
N SER A 111 -15.76 -7.78 0.71
CA SER A 111 -14.98 -8.68 1.60
C SER A 111 -13.46 -8.52 1.42
N ILE A 112 -13.01 -8.32 0.16
CA ILE A 112 -11.60 -8.12 -0.20
C ILE A 112 -11.12 -6.69 0.10
N ALA A 113 -12.01 -5.70 -0.04
CA ALA A 113 -11.85 -4.43 0.65
C ALA A 113 -12.05 -4.70 2.14
N ALA A 114 -13.00 -4.10 2.86
CA ALA A 114 -13.11 -4.23 4.31
C ALA A 114 -11.79 -3.94 5.06
N THR A 115 -11.86 -3.45 6.27
CA THR A 115 -10.63 -3.17 7.05
C THR A 115 -10.62 -3.98 8.34
N GLU A 116 -11.76 -4.58 8.71
CA GLU A 116 -11.90 -5.35 9.94
C GLU A 116 -11.34 -6.77 9.83
N SER A 117 -10.74 -7.25 10.92
CA SER A 117 -9.85 -8.41 10.99
C SER A 117 -10.54 -9.78 10.91
N GLY A 118 -11.87 -9.86 10.97
CA GLY A 118 -12.61 -11.10 11.27
C GLY A 118 -12.95 -12.03 10.10
N ARG A 119 -12.93 -11.56 8.84
CA ARG A 119 -13.21 -12.39 7.65
C ARG A 119 -12.26 -12.05 6.52
N ARG A 120 -11.08 -12.66 6.56
CA ARG A 120 -10.03 -12.46 5.56
C ARG A 120 -10.33 -13.32 4.34
N THR A 121 -10.78 -12.70 3.25
CA THR A 121 -10.71 -13.35 1.94
C THR A 121 -9.28 -13.18 1.43
N ALA A 122 -8.61 -14.28 1.12
CA ALA A 122 -7.29 -14.21 0.49
C ALA A 122 -7.40 -13.45 -0.83
N THR A 123 -6.46 -12.55 -1.07
CA THR A 123 -6.34 -11.82 -2.34
C THR A 123 -4.90 -11.89 -2.84
N THR A 124 -4.77 -11.97 -4.16
CA THR A 124 -3.47 -12.05 -4.84
C THR A 124 -3.12 -10.75 -5.56
N PRO A 125 -1.83 -10.50 -5.87
CA PRO A 125 -1.45 -9.36 -6.72
C PRO A 125 -2.14 -9.37 -8.08
N ALA A 126 -2.34 -10.56 -8.68
CA ALA A 126 -3.03 -10.71 -9.96
C ALA A 126 -4.49 -10.26 -9.88
N GLU A 127 -5.21 -10.64 -8.82
CA GLU A 127 -6.59 -10.16 -8.61
C GLU A 127 -6.66 -8.64 -8.44
N LEU A 128 -5.67 -8.02 -7.78
CA LEU A 128 -5.64 -6.56 -7.62
C LEU A 128 -5.32 -5.82 -8.92
N VAL A 129 -4.43 -6.36 -9.75
CA VAL A 129 -4.18 -5.82 -11.08
C VAL A 129 -5.47 -5.87 -11.91
N SER A 130 -6.18 -7.00 -11.91
CA SER A 130 -7.48 -7.11 -12.57
C SER A 130 -8.50 -6.13 -12.00
N LEU A 131 -8.56 -5.96 -10.67
CA LEU A 131 -9.43 -5.00 -10.00
C LEU A 131 -9.14 -3.55 -10.42
N CYS A 132 -7.86 -3.17 -10.52
CA CYS A 132 -7.43 -1.86 -11.02
C CYS A 132 -7.93 -1.63 -12.45
N TYR A 133 -7.72 -2.59 -13.36
CA TYR A 133 -8.14 -2.44 -14.75
C TYR A 133 -9.66 -2.43 -14.91
N ALA A 134 -10.38 -3.21 -14.12
CA ALA A 134 -11.84 -3.19 -14.09
C ALA A 134 -12.37 -1.85 -13.55
N ALA A 135 -11.75 -1.30 -12.49
CA ALA A 135 -12.04 0.04 -12.00
C ALA A 135 -11.80 1.09 -13.08
N ILE A 136 -10.66 1.06 -13.78
CA ILE A 136 -10.37 1.97 -14.90
C ILE A 136 -11.42 1.83 -16.01
N GLY A 137 -11.78 0.59 -16.37
CA GLY A 137 -12.80 0.31 -17.38
C GLY A 137 -14.20 0.79 -16.98
N ALA A 138 -14.53 0.75 -15.69
CA ALA A 138 -15.78 1.29 -15.15
C ALA A 138 -15.85 2.83 -15.23
N LEU A 139 -14.70 3.50 -15.20
CA LEU A 139 -14.61 4.96 -15.27
C LEU A 139 -14.56 5.52 -16.69
N LYS A 140 -14.11 4.72 -17.67
CA LYS A 140 -14.17 5.10 -19.08
C LYS A 140 -15.64 5.14 -19.52
N ARG A 141 -16.21 6.34 -19.66
CA ARG A 141 -17.51 6.52 -20.33
C ARG A 141 -17.39 6.02 -21.78
N PRO A 142 -18.43 5.37 -22.34
CA PRO A 142 -18.49 5.20 -23.79
C PRO A 142 -18.48 6.61 -24.42
N ALA A 143 -17.57 6.79 -25.39
CA ALA A 143 -17.53 7.98 -26.23
C ALA A 143 -18.76 8.06 -27.13
#